data_AF-A0A521ZYS9-F1
#
_entry.id   AF-A0A521ZYS9-F1
#
_cell.length_a   1.000
_cell.length_b   1.000
_cell.length_c   1.000
_cell.angle_alpha   90.00
_cell.angle_beta   90.00
_cell.angle_gamma   90.00
#
_symmetry.space_group_name_H-M   'P 1'
#
loop_
_entity.id
_entity.type
_entity.pdbx_description
1 polymer ?
#
loop_
_entity_poly.entity_id
_entity_poly.type
_entity_poly.pdbx_seq_one_letter_code
_entity_poly.pdbx_strand_id
1 'polypeptide(L)'
;MMARAKKWLSPLLGLVLIAIAVWAIAIGIRWFWGQLVTLDTPVVVGVISAMATVIAATTTVMLGRYYERKREIEAHFRADKIKIYDEFLTEFFKVFHGGEKADSGPTVEFLRAWNQKLILWSGPEVMMAYMRWTHHMKRVRPNIQTVLLMDKFFRALRFDIGQGVRTLPPGALASLNLREGDLFLEQAQKNPLLTLAELADMEKARSSSQRR
;
A
#
# COMPACT_ATOMS: atom_id res chain seq x y z
N MET A 1 -4.67 42.48 -8.00
CA MET A 1 -3.22 42.31 -7.74
C MET A 1 -2.88 41.93 -6.29
N MET A 2 -3.71 42.28 -5.29
CA MET A 2 -3.44 42.00 -3.85
C MET A 2 -3.57 40.52 -3.41
N ALA A 3 -4.30 39.66 -4.15
CA ALA A 3 -4.53 38.27 -3.74
C ALA A 3 -3.33 37.32 -3.93
N ARG A 4 -2.38 37.65 -4.83
CA ARG A 4 -1.16 36.83 -5.03
C ARG A 4 -0.10 37.09 -3.97
N ALA A 5 0.01 38.31 -3.43
CA ALA A 5 0.97 38.65 -2.38
C ALA A 5 0.70 37.92 -1.05
N LYS A 6 -0.59 37.72 -0.70
CA LYS A 6 -1.01 37.04 0.54
C LYS A 6 -0.63 35.54 0.58
N LYS A 7 -0.47 34.89 -0.58
CA LYS A 7 -0.05 33.47 -0.68
C LYS A 7 1.44 33.26 -0.43
N TRP A 8 2.26 34.30 -0.59
CA TRP A 8 3.71 34.25 -0.32
C TRP A 8 4.09 34.81 1.06
N LEU A 9 3.22 35.64 1.66
CA LEU A 9 3.45 36.21 2.99
C LEU A 9 3.33 35.18 4.12
N SER A 10 2.42 34.20 4.01
CA SER A 10 2.18 33.20 5.06
C SER A 10 3.36 32.23 5.31
N PRO A 11 4.05 31.65 4.30
CA PRO A 11 5.23 30.83 4.57
C PRO A 11 6.41 31.65 5.11
N LEU A 12 6.55 32.92 4.68
CA LEU A 12 7.59 33.84 5.15
C LEU A 12 7.42 34.19 6.63
N LEU A 13 6.18 34.44 7.07
CA LEU A 13 5.87 34.75 8.46
C LEU A 13 6.13 33.55 9.39
N GLY A 14 5.85 32.33 8.91
CA GLY A 14 6.21 31.10 9.61
C GLY A 14 7.72 30.91 9.75
N LEU A 15 8.48 31.20 8.69
CA LEU A 15 9.94 31.08 8.70
C LEU A 15 10.59 32.11 9.62
N VAL A 16 10.06 33.34 9.67
CA VAL A 16 10.49 34.39 10.61
C VAL A 16 10.21 33.99 12.06
N LEU A 17 9.03 33.42 12.35
CA LEU A 17 8.72 32.92 13.69
C LEU A 17 9.67 31.81 14.14
N ILE A 18 10.00 30.86 13.26
CA ILE A 18 10.98 29.81 13.54
C ILE A 18 12.37 30.41 13.78
N ALA A 19 12.80 31.37 12.97
CA ALA A 19 14.08 32.04 13.12
C ALA A 19 14.19 32.78 14.48
N ILE A 20 13.12 33.46 14.89
CA ILE A 20 13.05 34.13 16.20
C ILE A 20 13.10 33.11 17.35
N ALA A 21 12.37 32.00 17.24
CA ALA A 21 12.39 30.94 18.25
C ALA A 21 13.79 30.31 18.39
N VAL A 22 14.46 30.00 17.27
CA VAL A 22 15.82 29.46 17.27
C VAL A 22 16.81 30.46 17.87
N TRP A 23 16.68 31.75 17.52
CA TRP A 23 17.53 32.81 18.07
C TRP A 23 17.33 32.98 19.59
N ALA A 24 16.09 32.94 20.08
CA ALA A 24 15.79 32.99 21.51
C ALA A 24 16.37 31.79 22.27
N ILE A 25 16.28 30.58 21.69
CA ILE A 25 16.89 29.36 22.26
C ILE A 25 18.41 29.52 22.31
N ALA A 26 19.05 30.01 21.25
CA ALA A 26 20.50 30.22 21.20
C ALA A 26 20.98 31.21 22.27
N ILE A 27 20.24 32.31 22.50
CA ILE A 27 20.54 33.26 23.58
C ILE A 27 20.42 32.59 24.95
N GLY A 28 19.36 31.83 25.18
CA GLY A 28 19.15 31.10 26.43
C GLY A 28 20.30 30.12 26.73
N ILE A 29 20.73 29.35 25.72
CA ILE A 29 21.86 28.42 25.83
C ILE A 29 23.15 29.18 26.15
N ARG A 30 23.42 30.29 25.47
CA ARG A 30 24.63 31.10 25.71
C ARG A 30 24.67 31.66 27.13
N TRP A 31 23.53 32.15 27.62
CA TRP A 31 23.43 32.68 28.99
C TRP A 31 23.65 31.58 30.03
N PHE A 32 23.02 30.42 29.83
CA PHE A 32 23.19 29.24 30.68
C PHE A 32 24.64 28.74 30.71
N TRP A 33 25.31 28.70 29.55
CA TRP A 33 26.71 28.31 29.46
C TRP A 33 27.64 29.27 30.22
N GLY A 34 27.33 30.57 30.19
CA GLY A 34 28.06 31.57 30.98
C GLY A 34 28.00 31.32 32.49
N GLN A 35 26.88 30.81 33.00
CA GLN A 35 26.72 30.46 34.43
C GLN A 35 27.41 29.12 34.78
N LEU A 36 27.50 28.18 33.82
CA LEU A 36 28.17 26.91 34.03
C LEU A 36 29.70 27.05 34.16
N VAL A 37 30.32 27.94 33.38
CA VAL A 37 31.77 28.15 33.40
C VAL A 37 32.26 28.77 34.71
N THR A 38 31.37 29.40 35.48
CA THR A 38 31.69 29.99 36.79
C THR A 38 31.57 29.02 37.96
N LEU A 39 31.14 27.77 37.73
CA LEU A 39 30.96 26.74 38.77
C LEU A 39 32.17 25.80 38.86
N ASP A 40 32.34 25.16 40.03
CA ASP A 40 33.39 24.15 40.25
C ASP A 40 33.19 22.91 39.36
N THR A 41 34.30 22.35 38.85
CA THR A 41 34.34 21.21 37.92
C THR A 41 33.45 20.02 38.32
N PRO A 42 33.41 19.57 39.60
CA PRO A 42 32.57 18.43 39.99
C PRO A 42 31.06 18.73 39.86
N VAL A 43 30.65 19.96 40.15
CA VAL A 43 29.25 20.40 40.06
C VAL A 43 28.82 20.45 38.60
N VAL A 44 29.67 21.00 37.72
CA VAL A 44 29.42 21.08 36.27
C VAL A 44 29.23 19.68 35.67
N VAL A 45 30.09 18.72 36.01
CA VAL A 45 29.98 17.32 35.53
C VAL A 45 28.67 16.68 36.00
N GLY A 46 28.28 16.90 37.25
CA GLY A 46 27.00 16.40 37.80
C GLY A 46 25.79 16.97 37.06
N VAL A 47 25.77 18.29 36.81
CA VAL A 47 24.68 18.96 36.10
C VAL A 47 24.58 18.48 34.65
N ILE A 48 25.70 18.39 33.92
CA ILE A 48 25.71 17.92 32.53
C ILE A 48 25.22 16.47 32.45
N SER A 49 25.65 15.61 33.37
CA SER A 49 25.21 14.20 33.42
C SER A 49 23.70 14.07 33.66
N ALA A 50 23.17 14.85 34.61
CA ALA A 50 21.73 14.88 34.89
C ALA A 50 20.94 15.38 33.67
N MET A 51 21.40 16.46 33.02
CA MET A 51 20.76 16.99 31.81
C MET A 51 20.80 15.98 30.66
N ALA A 52 21.93 15.32 30.45
CA ALA A 52 22.07 14.29 29.42
C ALA A 52 21.08 13.14 29.64
N THR A 53 20.90 12.71 30.90
CA THR A 53 19.94 11.67 31.28
C THR A 53 18.51 12.10 30.99
N VAL A 54 18.13 13.31 31.37
CA VAL A 54 16.78 13.86 31.11
C VAL A 54 16.53 13.94 29.60
N ILE A 55 17.48 14.49 28.84
CA ILE A 55 17.37 14.62 27.37
C ILE A 55 17.24 13.24 26.71
N ALA A 56 18.09 12.28 27.11
CA ALA A 56 18.07 10.93 26.56
C ALA A 56 16.74 10.22 26.87
N ALA A 57 16.26 10.31 28.11
CA ALA A 57 15.00 9.72 28.53
C ALA A 57 13.81 10.34 27.78
N THR A 58 13.73 11.67 27.71
CA THR A 58 12.65 12.37 26.99
C THR A 58 12.67 12.05 25.51
N THR A 59 13.85 12.07 24.86
CA THR A 59 13.99 11.78 23.43
C THR A 59 13.56 10.35 23.12
N THR A 60 13.97 9.38 23.95
CA THR A 60 13.61 7.97 23.78
C THR A 60 12.10 7.77 23.86
N VAL A 61 11.45 8.37 24.87
CA VAL A 61 9.99 8.28 25.02
C VAL A 61 9.28 8.98 23.85
N MET A 62 9.73 10.16 23.43
CA MET A 62 9.12 10.87 22.30
C MET A 62 9.21 10.05 21.01
N LEU A 63 10.39 9.51 20.69
CA LEU A 63 10.57 8.67 19.52
C LEU A 63 9.72 7.40 19.60
N GLY A 64 9.71 6.72 20.76
CA GLY A 64 8.87 5.55 21.00
C GLY A 64 7.39 5.84 20.72
N ARG A 65 6.85 6.89 21.35
CA ARG A 65 5.45 7.33 21.15
C ARG A 65 5.15 7.70 19.69
N TYR A 66 6.09 8.34 19.01
CA TYR A 66 5.93 8.69 17.61
C TYR A 66 5.82 7.45 16.72
N TYR A 67 6.72 6.47 16.89
CA TYR A 67 6.69 5.23 16.12
C TYR A 67 5.48 4.35 16.47
N GLU A 68 5.09 4.29 17.75
CA GLU A 68 3.86 3.62 18.20
C GLU A 68 2.64 4.19 17.47
N ARG A 69 2.46 5.52 17.55
CA ARG A 69 1.32 6.18 16.91
C ARG A 69 1.30 5.97 15.41
N LYS A 70 2.46 6.06 14.75
CA LYS A 70 2.56 5.80 13.30
C LYS A 70 2.16 4.35 12.97
N ARG A 71 2.65 3.39 13.74
CA ARG A 71 2.35 1.96 13.57
C ARG A 71 0.88 1.65 13.85
N GLU A 72 0.28 2.25 14.87
CA GLU A 72 -1.14 2.09 15.20
C GLU A 72 -2.03 2.60 14.06
N ILE A 73 -1.71 3.78 13.52
CA ILE A 73 -2.43 4.34 12.36
C ILE A 73 -2.31 3.40 11.16
N GLU A 74 -1.09 2.96 10.81
CA GLU A 74 -0.87 2.03 9.71
C GLU A 74 -1.58 0.69 9.92
N ALA A 75 -1.62 0.17 11.15
CA ALA A 75 -2.31 -1.06 11.49
C ALA A 75 -3.84 -0.92 11.35
N HIS A 76 -4.40 0.21 11.79
CA HIS A 76 -5.83 0.47 11.66
C HIS A 76 -6.25 0.54 10.20
N PHE A 77 -5.53 1.33 9.38
CA PHE A 77 -5.79 1.39 7.94
C PHE A 77 -5.61 0.03 7.26
N ARG A 78 -4.60 -0.75 7.67
CA ARG A 78 -4.38 -2.10 7.12
C ARG A 78 -5.52 -3.05 7.46
N ALA A 79 -6.04 -3.01 8.69
CA ALA A 79 -7.17 -3.84 9.10
C ALA A 79 -8.43 -3.55 8.26
N ASP A 80 -8.73 -2.27 8.03
CA ASP A 80 -9.87 -1.84 7.21
C ASP A 80 -9.69 -2.26 5.74
N LYS A 81 -8.48 -2.08 5.18
CA LYS A 81 -8.15 -2.54 3.82
C LYS A 81 -8.31 -4.05 3.66
N ILE A 82 -7.85 -4.84 4.63
CA ILE A 82 -7.99 -6.30 4.62
C ILE A 82 -9.46 -6.68 4.50
N LYS A 83 -10.34 -6.08 5.32
CA LYS A 83 -11.78 -6.34 5.28
C LYS A 83 -12.40 -6.00 3.91
N ILE A 84 -12.03 -4.86 3.34
CA ILE A 84 -12.53 -4.41 2.03
C ILE A 84 -12.08 -5.35 0.91
N TYR A 85 -10.82 -5.78 0.95
CA TYR A 85 -10.26 -6.67 -0.08
C TYR A 85 -10.77 -8.10 0.05
N ASP A 86 -11.00 -8.57 1.28
CA ASP A 86 -11.61 -9.87 1.56
C ASP A 86 -13.05 -9.95 1.03
N GLU A 87 -13.86 -8.91 1.27
CA GLU A 87 -15.21 -8.80 0.72
C GLU A 87 -15.18 -8.87 -0.81
N PHE A 88 -14.24 -8.16 -1.45
CA PHE A 88 -14.09 -8.21 -2.89
C PHE A 88 -13.70 -9.58 -3.40
N LEU A 89 -12.67 -10.20 -2.80
CA LEU A 89 -12.21 -11.52 -3.22
C LEU A 89 -13.31 -12.57 -3.04
N THR A 90 -14.08 -12.48 -1.97
CA THR A 90 -15.22 -13.38 -1.71
C THR A 90 -16.27 -13.27 -2.81
N GLU A 91 -16.75 -12.06 -3.11
CA GLU A 91 -17.74 -11.85 -4.18
C GLU A 91 -17.18 -12.18 -5.56
N PHE A 92 -15.91 -11.85 -5.81
CA PHE A 92 -15.22 -12.20 -7.04
C PHE A 92 -15.17 -13.72 -7.25
N PHE A 93 -14.77 -14.48 -6.23
CA PHE A 93 -14.67 -15.94 -6.35
C PHE A 93 -16.04 -16.63 -6.39
N LYS A 94 -17.09 -16.04 -5.80
CA LYS A 94 -18.47 -16.51 -6.00
C LYS A 94 -18.86 -16.48 -7.47
N VAL A 95 -18.48 -15.43 -8.21
CA VAL A 95 -18.74 -15.35 -9.65
C VAL A 95 -17.94 -16.40 -10.43
N PHE A 96 -16.69 -16.66 -10.04
CA PHE A 96 -15.84 -17.65 -10.71
C PHE A 96 -16.23 -19.10 -10.44
N HIS A 97 -16.73 -19.42 -9.23
CA HIS A 97 -17.01 -20.80 -8.81
C HIS A 97 -18.50 -21.13 -8.69
N GLY A 98 -19.41 -20.15 -8.81
CA GLY A 98 -20.83 -20.34 -8.52
C GLY A 98 -21.62 -21.16 -9.56
N GLY A 99 -21.03 -21.52 -10.70
CA GLY A 99 -21.71 -22.27 -11.76
C GLY A 99 -22.91 -21.53 -12.39
N GLU A 100 -23.67 -22.21 -13.25
CA GLU A 100 -24.85 -21.64 -13.95
C GLU A 100 -26.01 -21.25 -13.00
N LYS A 101 -25.96 -21.68 -11.73
CA LYS A 101 -26.95 -21.37 -10.69
C LYS A 101 -26.43 -20.38 -9.65
N ALA A 102 -25.32 -19.70 -9.91
CA ALA A 102 -24.93 -18.56 -9.10
C ALA A 102 -26.04 -17.52 -9.22
N ASP A 103 -26.83 -17.36 -8.15
CA ASP A 103 -27.65 -16.17 -7.96
C ASP A 103 -26.66 -15.02 -7.85
N SER A 104 -26.25 -14.50 -9.01
CA SER A 104 -25.51 -13.27 -9.11
C SER A 104 -26.49 -12.19 -8.67
N GLY A 105 -26.60 -11.99 -7.35
CA GLY A 105 -27.16 -10.79 -6.78
C GLY A 105 -26.58 -9.57 -7.51
N PRO A 106 -27.16 -8.37 -7.39
CA PRO A 106 -26.93 -7.27 -8.34
C PRO A 106 -25.44 -6.92 -8.47
N THR A 107 -24.76 -7.57 -9.42
CA THR A 107 -23.29 -7.56 -9.55
C THR A 107 -22.82 -6.14 -9.88
N VAL A 108 -23.69 -5.38 -10.55
CA VAL A 108 -23.50 -3.96 -10.86
C VAL A 108 -23.52 -3.10 -9.59
N GLU A 109 -24.36 -3.41 -8.60
CA GLU A 109 -24.40 -2.69 -7.32
C GLU A 109 -23.15 -2.99 -6.49
N PHE A 110 -22.76 -4.27 -6.42
CA PHE A 110 -21.50 -4.67 -5.79
C PHE A 110 -20.30 -3.95 -6.44
N LEU A 111 -20.19 -3.97 -7.78
CA LEU A 111 -19.09 -3.30 -8.49
C LEU A 111 -19.09 -1.78 -8.27
N ARG A 112 -20.26 -1.14 -8.16
CA ARG A 112 -20.36 0.29 -7.79
C ARG A 112 -19.86 0.55 -6.38
N ALA A 113 -20.29 -0.26 -5.41
CA ALA A 113 -19.83 -0.17 -4.02
C ALA A 113 -18.33 -0.43 -3.91
N TRP A 114 -17.82 -1.42 -4.65
CA TRP A 114 -16.39 -1.71 -4.76
C TRP A 114 -15.59 -0.53 -5.29
N ASN A 115 -16.03 0.09 -6.39
CA ASN A 115 -15.32 1.26 -6.95
C ASN A 115 -15.24 2.42 -5.95
N GLN A 116 -16.31 2.67 -5.18
CA GLN A 116 -16.29 3.66 -4.11
C GLN A 116 -15.27 3.32 -3.02
N LYS A 117 -15.26 2.07 -2.55
CA LYS A 117 -14.29 1.58 -1.55
C LYS A 117 -12.85 1.67 -2.08
N LEU A 118 -12.64 1.34 -3.34
CA LEU A 118 -11.34 1.42 -3.99
C LEU A 118 -10.80 2.86 -4.04
N ILE A 119 -11.64 3.83 -4.40
CA ILE A 119 -11.26 5.25 -4.45
C ILE A 119 -10.85 5.76 -3.07
N LEU A 120 -11.56 5.35 -2.02
CA LEU A 120 -11.32 5.85 -0.67
C LEU A 120 -10.12 5.19 0.02
N TRP A 121 -9.93 3.88 -0.18
CA TRP A 121 -9.03 3.09 0.67
C TRP A 121 -7.79 2.54 -0.05
N SER A 122 -7.77 2.48 -1.38
CA SER A 122 -6.67 1.82 -2.08
C SER A 122 -5.49 2.75 -2.40
N GLY A 123 -4.29 2.18 -2.38
CA GLY A 123 -3.09 2.87 -2.86
C GLY A 123 -3.10 3.12 -4.38
N PRO A 124 -2.29 4.07 -4.89
CA PRO A 124 -2.22 4.40 -6.31
C PRO A 124 -1.90 3.20 -7.22
N GLU A 125 -1.05 2.28 -6.75
CA GLU A 125 -0.65 1.09 -7.50
C GLU A 125 -1.82 0.11 -7.69
N VAL A 126 -2.63 -0.10 -6.64
CA VAL A 126 -3.82 -0.94 -6.68
C VAL A 126 -4.84 -0.36 -7.67
N MET A 127 -5.11 0.94 -7.56
CA MET A 127 -6.02 1.64 -8.46
C MET A 127 -5.59 1.50 -9.91
N MET A 128 -4.31 1.74 -10.20
CA MET A 128 -3.77 1.61 -11.55
C MET A 128 -3.86 0.18 -12.09
N ALA A 129 -3.56 -0.83 -11.26
CA ALA A 129 -3.67 -2.23 -11.66
C ALA A 129 -5.13 -2.62 -11.97
N TYR A 130 -6.07 -2.20 -11.12
CA TYR A 130 -7.51 -2.41 -11.32
C TYR A 130 -8.03 -1.73 -12.59
N MET A 131 -7.64 -0.47 -12.83
CA MET A 131 -8.02 0.27 -14.04
C MET A 131 -7.50 -0.42 -15.29
N ARG A 132 -6.24 -0.87 -15.31
CA ARG A 132 -5.67 -1.58 -16.46
C ARG A 132 -6.40 -2.89 -16.75
N TRP A 133 -6.69 -3.66 -15.71
CA TRP A 133 -7.40 -4.93 -15.84
C TRP A 133 -8.84 -4.72 -16.35
N THR A 134 -9.61 -3.84 -15.72
CA THR A 134 -10.99 -3.55 -16.14
C THR A 134 -11.08 -2.91 -17.53
N HIS A 135 -10.14 -2.03 -17.88
CA HIS A 135 -10.06 -1.44 -19.22
C HIS A 135 -9.77 -2.48 -20.30
N HIS A 136 -8.87 -3.43 -20.02
CA HIS A 136 -8.57 -4.53 -20.95
C HIS A 136 -9.78 -5.44 -21.15
N MET A 137 -10.47 -5.82 -20.06
CA MET A 137 -11.67 -6.66 -20.12
C MET A 137 -12.81 -6.04 -20.95
N LYS A 138 -12.95 -4.72 -20.94
CA LYS A 138 -14.01 -4.02 -21.70
C LYS A 138 -13.76 -3.99 -23.21
N ARG A 139 -12.51 -4.20 -23.66
CA ARG A 139 -12.09 -3.96 -25.05
C ARG A 139 -11.71 -5.23 -25.80
N VAL A 140 -11.18 -6.22 -25.09
CA VAL A 140 -10.60 -7.43 -25.68
C VAL A 140 -11.36 -8.63 -25.17
N ARG A 141 -11.58 -9.62 -26.05
CA ARG A 141 -12.11 -10.92 -25.60
C ARG A 141 -11.17 -11.51 -24.54
N PRO A 142 -11.68 -12.20 -23.51
CA PRO A 142 -10.85 -12.78 -22.47
C PRO A 142 -9.70 -13.62 -23.04
N ASN A 143 -8.47 -13.21 -22.74
CA ASN A 143 -7.25 -13.85 -23.17
C ASN A 143 -6.30 -14.05 -21.98
N ILE A 144 -5.17 -14.71 -22.20
CA ILE A 144 -4.16 -14.93 -21.16
C ILE A 144 -3.73 -13.61 -20.49
N GLN A 145 -3.59 -12.53 -21.28
CA GLN A 145 -3.26 -11.21 -20.75
C GLN A 145 -4.31 -10.69 -19.76
N THR A 146 -5.61 -10.97 -19.95
CA THR A 146 -6.65 -10.63 -18.96
C THR A 146 -6.35 -11.26 -17.60
N VAL A 147 -5.94 -12.53 -17.60
CA VAL A 147 -5.62 -13.29 -16.38
C VAL A 147 -4.31 -12.80 -15.75
N LEU A 148 -3.32 -12.43 -16.55
CA LEU A 148 -2.07 -11.82 -16.05
C LEU A 148 -2.30 -10.43 -15.44
N LEU A 149 -3.22 -9.63 -15.98
CA LEU A 149 -3.60 -8.34 -15.42
C LEU A 149 -4.36 -8.50 -14.11
N MET A 150 -5.20 -9.53 -14.00
CA MET A 150 -5.84 -9.93 -12.75
C MET A 150 -4.80 -10.34 -11.68
N ASP A 151 -3.81 -11.17 -12.03
CA ASP A 151 -2.71 -11.53 -11.13
C ASP A 151 -1.94 -10.28 -10.66
N LYS A 152 -1.64 -9.34 -11.55
CA LYS A 152 -1.01 -8.05 -11.18
C LYS A 152 -1.87 -7.24 -10.20
N PHE A 153 -3.18 -7.22 -10.39
CA PHE A 153 -4.10 -6.56 -9.47
C PHE A 153 -4.10 -7.24 -8.09
N PHE A 154 -4.15 -8.57 -8.01
CA PHE A 154 -4.06 -9.30 -6.74
C PHE A 154 -2.73 -9.09 -6.01
N ARG A 155 -1.64 -9.00 -6.76
CA ARG A 155 -0.32 -8.64 -6.21
C ARG A 155 -0.33 -7.24 -5.61
N ALA A 156 -0.92 -6.27 -6.29
CA ALA A 156 -1.04 -4.91 -5.80
C ALA A 156 -1.87 -4.88 -4.49
N LEU A 157 -2.99 -5.61 -4.42
CA LEU A 157 -3.78 -5.73 -3.18
C LEU A 157 -2.95 -6.28 -2.02
N ARG A 158 -2.19 -7.38 -2.25
CA ARG A 158 -1.30 -7.96 -1.23
C ARG A 158 -0.22 -6.99 -0.78
N PHE A 159 0.40 -6.28 -1.72
CA PHE A 159 1.43 -5.30 -1.42
C PHE A 159 0.87 -4.13 -0.58
N ASP A 160 -0.33 -3.65 -0.89
CA ASP A 160 -0.96 -2.53 -0.19
C ASP A 160 -1.35 -2.84 1.27
N ILE A 161 -1.59 -4.11 1.59
CA ILE A 161 -1.76 -4.57 2.98
C ILE A 161 -0.43 -4.98 3.65
N GLY A 162 0.71 -4.71 3.02
CA GLY A 162 2.04 -4.99 3.57
C GLY A 162 2.50 -6.45 3.44
N GLN A 163 1.86 -7.26 2.61
CA GLN A 163 2.35 -8.60 2.30
C GLN A 163 3.38 -8.55 1.16
N GLY A 164 4.55 -9.15 1.39
CA GLY A 164 5.62 -9.23 0.39
C GLY A 164 5.24 -10.09 -0.80
N VAL A 165 5.57 -9.63 -2.02
CA VAL A 165 5.29 -10.31 -3.30
C VAL A 165 6.56 -10.82 -3.98
N ARG A 166 7.74 -10.58 -3.38
CA ARG A 166 9.06 -10.79 -4.02
C ARG A 166 9.36 -12.23 -4.43
N THR A 167 8.70 -13.22 -3.83
CA THR A 167 8.98 -14.64 -4.08
C THR A 167 8.11 -15.28 -5.16
N LEU A 168 7.05 -14.61 -5.63
CA LEU A 168 6.07 -15.23 -6.54
C LEU A 168 6.35 -14.83 -8.00
N PRO A 169 6.49 -15.79 -8.94
CA PRO A 169 6.63 -15.46 -10.37
C PRO A 169 5.32 -14.91 -10.94
N PRO A 170 5.33 -14.06 -11.99
CA PRO A 170 4.11 -13.52 -12.60
C PRO A 170 3.13 -14.63 -13.01
N GLY A 171 1.84 -14.41 -12.79
CA GLY A 171 0.79 -15.40 -13.07
C GLY A 171 0.55 -16.45 -11.98
N ALA A 172 1.44 -16.56 -10.97
CA ALA A 172 1.33 -17.57 -9.91
C ALA A 172 0.06 -17.46 -9.04
N LEU A 173 -0.50 -16.26 -8.82
CA LEU A 173 -1.74 -16.15 -8.05
C LEU A 173 -2.95 -16.55 -8.90
N ALA A 174 -2.92 -16.25 -10.19
CA ALA A 174 -3.97 -16.67 -11.10
C ALA A 174 -3.96 -18.18 -11.34
N SER A 175 -2.78 -18.80 -11.44
CA SER A 175 -2.66 -20.24 -11.68
C SER A 175 -3.27 -21.10 -10.58
N LEU A 176 -3.41 -20.58 -9.34
CA LEU A 176 -4.11 -21.27 -8.24
C LEU A 176 -5.59 -21.53 -8.52
N ASN A 177 -6.20 -20.71 -9.39
CA ASN A 177 -7.62 -20.80 -9.71
C ASN A 177 -7.88 -21.47 -11.06
N LEU A 178 -6.82 -21.86 -11.78
CA LEU A 178 -6.91 -22.52 -13.08
C LEU A 178 -6.73 -24.02 -12.92
N ARG A 179 -7.38 -24.79 -13.79
CA ARG A 179 -7.33 -26.24 -13.75
C ARG A 179 -5.95 -26.78 -14.12
N GLU A 180 -5.34 -26.26 -15.18
CA GLU A 180 -3.95 -26.55 -15.56
C GLU A 180 -3.06 -25.30 -15.44
N GLY A 181 -2.76 -24.91 -14.20
CA GLY A 181 -1.93 -23.73 -13.91
C GLY A 181 -0.55 -23.74 -14.59
N ASP A 182 0.10 -24.89 -14.71
CA ASP A 182 1.42 -25.01 -15.36
C ASP A 182 1.35 -24.78 -16.87
N LEU A 183 0.31 -25.32 -17.53
CA LEU A 183 0.07 -25.08 -18.95
C LEU A 183 -0.17 -23.58 -19.19
N PHE A 184 -0.97 -22.95 -18.33
CA PHE A 184 -1.19 -21.50 -18.40
C PHE A 184 0.12 -20.71 -18.28
N LEU A 185 0.99 -21.04 -17.32
CA LEU A 185 2.26 -20.35 -17.14
C LEU A 185 3.18 -20.51 -18.37
N GLU A 186 3.19 -21.70 -18.98
CA GLU A 186 3.93 -21.97 -20.21
C GLU A 186 3.38 -21.14 -21.39
N GLN A 187 2.06 -21.13 -21.58
CA GLN A 187 1.42 -20.37 -22.66
C GLN A 187 1.49 -18.87 -22.44
N ALA A 188 1.49 -18.40 -21.19
CA ALA A 188 1.69 -17.00 -20.84
C ALA A 188 3.06 -16.47 -21.23
N GLN A 189 4.09 -17.32 -21.21
CA GLN A 189 5.42 -16.95 -21.70
C GLN A 189 5.48 -16.92 -23.24
N LYS A 190 4.80 -17.86 -23.90
CA LYS A 190 4.85 -18.04 -25.36
C LYS A 190 3.95 -17.07 -26.12
N ASN A 191 2.69 -16.94 -25.72
CA ASN A 191 1.70 -16.11 -26.40
C ASN A 191 0.66 -15.52 -25.42
N PRO A 192 0.91 -14.32 -24.86
CA PRO A 192 0.00 -13.65 -23.95
C PRO A 192 -1.36 -13.27 -24.55
N LEU A 193 -1.48 -13.25 -25.89
CA LEU A 193 -2.71 -12.86 -26.59
C LEU A 193 -3.63 -14.05 -26.91
N LEU A 194 -3.20 -15.27 -26.62
CA LEU A 194 -4.01 -16.48 -26.78
C LEU A 194 -5.32 -16.36 -26.01
N THR A 195 -6.43 -16.68 -26.66
CA THR A 195 -7.75 -16.57 -26.02
C THR A 195 -7.93 -17.67 -24.97
N LEU A 196 -8.78 -17.40 -23.97
CA LEU A 196 -9.06 -18.42 -22.94
C LEU A 196 -9.83 -19.63 -23.50
N ALA A 197 -10.55 -19.46 -24.61
CA ALA A 197 -11.23 -20.56 -25.30
C ALA A 197 -10.22 -21.52 -25.93
N GLU A 198 -9.23 -21.00 -26.65
CA GLU A 198 -8.14 -21.80 -27.22
C GLU A 198 -7.33 -22.52 -26.13
N LEU A 199 -7.06 -21.85 -25.01
CA LEU A 199 -6.39 -22.48 -23.86
C LEU A 199 -7.21 -23.64 -23.30
N ALA A 200 -8.53 -23.48 -23.14
CA ALA A 200 -9.41 -24.54 -22.65
C ALA A 200 -9.46 -25.75 -23.61
N ASP A 201 -9.37 -25.53 -24.92
CA ASP A 201 -9.32 -26.61 -25.89
C ASP A 201 -7.97 -27.36 -25.83
N MET A 202 -6.87 -26.65 -25.56
CA MET A 202 -5.57 -27.28 -25.30
C MET A 202 -5.57 -28.12 -24.00
N GLU A 203 -6.18 -27.64 -22.92
CA GLU A 203 -6.37 -28.40 -21.67
C GLU A 203 -7.16 -29.70 -21.92
N LYS A 204 -8.27 -29.61 -22.69
CA LYS A 204 -9.05 -30.80 -23.05
C LYS A 204 -8.21 -31.80 -23.85
N ALA A 205 -7.44 -31.33 -24.84
CA ALA A 205 -6.58 -32.20 -25.63
C ALA A 205 -5.52 -32.91 -24.76
N ARG A 206 -4.86 -32.18 -23.85
CA ARG A 206 -3.84 -32.75 -22.95
C ARG A 206 -4.43 -33.75 -21.97
N SER A 207 -5.55 -33.40 -21.33
CA SER A 207 -6.25 -34.30 -20.41
C SER A 207 -6.77 -35.59 -21.07
N SER A 208 -7.07 -35.55 -22.37
CA SER A 208 -7.45 -36.74 -23.14
C SER A 208 -6.27 -37.67 -23.45
N SER A 209 -5.05 -37.11 -23.60
CA SER A 209 -3.82 -37.87 -23.82
C SER A 209 -3.27 -38.54 -22.56
N GLN A 210 -3.46 -37.94 -21.37
CA GLN A 210 -3.06 -38.53 -20.08
C GLN A 210 -4.00 -39.64 -19.58
N ARG A 211 -5.19 -39.78 -20.17
CA ARG A 211 -6.17 -40.82 -19.83
C ARG A 211 -6.05 -42.08 -20.70
N ARG A 212 -5.13 -42.12 -21.67
CA ARG A 212 -4.78 -43.30 -22.47
C ARG A 212 -3.45 -43.86 -21.99
#